data_AF-A0A7S4DSX3-F1
#
_entry.id   AF-A0A7S4DSX3-F1
#
_cell.length_a   1.000
_cell.length_b   1.000
_cell.length_c   1.000
_cell.angle_alpha   90.00
_cell.angle_beta   90.00
_cell.angle_gamma   90.00
#
_symmetry.space_group_name_H-M   'P 1'
#
loop_
_entity.id
_entity.type
_entity.pdbx_description
1 polymer ?
#
loop_
_entity_poly.entity_id
_entity_poly.type
_entity_poly.pdbx_seq_one_letter_code
_entity_poly.pdbx_strand_id
1 'polypeptide(L)'
;MHTAESNGRENALEFIKKYPEAATKILDNATKLVVKYLIAKVEAGAQMLQVFDSWAGILSKDDFDTFSKPYLLKVKLTISCLLTNTINPSTSIHPCPDCEGGQGRN
;
A
#
# COMPACT_ATOMS: atom_id res chain seq x y z
N MET A 1 -38.63 3.88 -4.46
CA MET A 1 -38.36 4.89 -3.43
C MET A 1 -36.84 4.99 -3.30
N HIS A 2 -36.25 6.00 -3.95
CA HIS A 2 -34.81 6.17 -4.12
C HIS A 2 -34.23 6.83 -2.86
N THR A 3 -33.27 6.19 -2.21
CA THR A 3 -32.61 6.69 -1.00
C THR A 3 -31.58 7.76 -1.36
N ALA A 4 -31.72 8.95 -0.78
CA ALA A 4 -30.85 10.11 -0.97
C ALA A 4 -29.49 10.02 -0.23
N GLU A 5 -28.79 8.89 -0.35
CA GLU A 5 -27.50 8.64 0.33
C GLU A 5 -26.31 8.30 -0.60
N SER A 6 -26.45 8.37 -1.93
CA SER A 6 -25.37 7.98 -2.87
C SER A 6 -24.47 9.11 -3.41
N ASN A 7 -24.82 10.38 -3.19
CA ASN A 7 -24.28 11.50 -3.96
C ASN A 7 -22.78 11.77 -3.77
N GLY A 8 -22.18 11.40 -2.63
CA GLY A 8 -20.79 11.75 -2.33
C GLY A 8 -19.77 11.11 -3.25
N ARG A 9 -19.98 9.85 -3.64
CA ARG A 9 -19.05 9.09 -4.51
C ARG A 9 -19.18 9.51 -5.96
N GLU A 10 -20.41 9.76 -6.40
CA GLU A 10 -20.73 10.26 -7.74
C GLU A 10 -20.12 11.64 -7.97
N ASN A 11 -20.25 12.55 -6.99
CA ASN A 11 -19.62 13.87 -7.03
C ASN A 11 -18.09 13.79 -7.08
N ALA A 12 -17.49 12.84 -6.37
CA ALA A 12 -16.04 12.63 -6.41
C ALA A 12 -15.60 12.12 -7.80
N LEU A 13 -16.36 11.22 -8.42
CA LEU A 13 -16.08 10.73 -9.77
C LEU A 13 -16.22 11.87 -10.80
N GLU A 14 -17.25 12.69 -10.68
CA GLU A 14 -17.43 13.87 -11.52
C GLU A 14 -16.26 14.85 -11.36
N PHE A 15 -15.84 15.11 -10.13
CA PHE A 15 -14.68 15.96 -9.84
C PHE A 15 -13.39 15.42 -10.48
N ILE A 16 -13.13 14.12 -10.37
CA ILE A 16 -11.96 13.46 -10.98
C ILE A 16 -11.97 13.64 -12.50
N LYS A 17 -13.13 13.46 -13.14
CA LYS A 17 -13.29 13.62 -14.60
C LYS A 17 -13.14 15.07 -15.04
N LYS A 18 -13.67 16.02 -14.26
CA LYS A 18 -13.67 17.45 -14.60
C LYS A 18 -12.32 18.13 -14.33
N TYR A 19 -11.60 17.68 -13.31
CA TYR A 19 -10.34 18.28 -12.86
C TYR A 19 -9.26 17.21 -12.56
N PRO A 20 -8.76 16.50 -13.59
CA PRO A 20 -7.86 15.36 -13.41
C PRO A 20 -6.52 15.74 -12.74
N GLU A 21 -5.98 16.93 -13.02
CA GLU A 21 -4.74 17.41 -12.38
C GLU A 21 -4.93 17.70 -10.90
N ALA A 22 -6.05 18.36 -10.54
CA ALA A 22 -6.36 18.66 -9.15
C ALA A 22 -6.63 17.38 -8.36
N ALA A 23 -7.38 16.45 -8.94
CA ALA A 23 -7.62 15.13 -8.37
C ALA A 23 -6.31 14.36 -8.14
N THR A 24 -5.41 14.35 -9.13
CA THR A 24 -4.10 13.70 -9.01
C THR A 24 -3.28 14.29 -7.85
N LYS A 25 -3.26 15.61 -7.69
CA LYS A 25 -2.57 16.27 -6.56
C LYS A 25 -3.16 15.87 -5.21
N ILE A 26 -4.50 15.80 -5.10
CA ILE A 26 -5.18 15.41 -3.88
C ILE A 26 -4.87 13.94 -3.54
N LEU A 27 -4.96 13.03 -4.52
CA LEU A 27 -4.67 11.62 -4.35
C LEU A 27 -3.20 11.37 -3.98
N ASP A 28 -2.26 12.10 -4.59
CA ASP A 28 -0.85 12.00 -4.23
C ASP A 28 -0.58 12.47 -2.79
N ASN A 29 -1.19 13.57 -2.36
CA ASN A 29 -1.07 14.06 -0.99
C ASN A 29 -1.70 13.09 0.02
N ALA A 30 -2.89 12.57 -0.28
CA ALA A 30 -3.54 11.54 0.55
C ALA A 30 -2.66 10.30 0.65
N THR A 31 -2.08 9.84 -0.46
CA THR A 31 -1.16 8.71 -0.51
C THR A 31 0.06 8.92 0.38
N LYS A 32 0.69 10.10 0.32
CA LYS A 32 1.83 10.44 1.19
C LYS A 32 1.45 10.39 2.68
N LEU A 33 0.26 10.87 3.04
CA LEU A 33 -0.23 10.82 4.42
C LEU A 33 -0.50 9.38 4.88
N VAL A 34 -1.13 8.56 4.03
CA VAL A 34 -1.38 7.14 4.31
C VAL A 34 -0.06 6.39 4.51
N VAL A 35 0.94 6.62 3.66
CA VAL A 35 2.27 6.01 3.81
C VAL A 35 2.88 6.38 5.16
N LYS A 36 2.91 7.67 5.52
CA LYS A 36 3.44 8.12 6.82
C LYS A 36 2.72 7.45 7.99
N TYR A 37 1.40 7.36 7.92
CA TYR A 37 0.58 6.72 8.95
C TYR A 37 0.87 5.22 9.08
N LEU A 38 1.04 4.52 7.96
CA LEU A 38 1.36 3.09 7.95
C LEU A 38 2.77 2.82 8.49
N ILE A 39 3.75 3.68 8.19
CA ILE A 39 5.10 3.59 8.77
C ILE A 39 5.03 3.74 10.29
N ALA A 40 4.29 4.74 10.80
CA ALA A 40 4.11 4.91 12.23
C ALA A 40 3.46 3.68 12.90
N LYS A 41 2.55 2.98 12.21
CA LYS A 41 1.99 1.71 12.71
C LYS A 41 3.03 0.60 12.78
N VAL A 42 3.91 0.49 11.78
CA VAL A 42 5.02 -0.47 11.80
C VAL A 42 5.94 -0.17 12.98
N GLU A 43 6.31 1.10 13.18
CA GLU A 43 7.17 1.53 14.30
C GLU A 43 6.52 1.25 15.66
N ALA A 44 5.19 1.33 15.74
CA ALA A 44 4.43 0.91 16.92
C ALA A 44 4.33 -0.63 17.10
N GLY A 45 4.92 -1.43 16.20
CA GLY A 45 4.99 -2.88 16.28
C GLY A 45 3.95 -3.65 15.46
N ALA A 46 3.25 -3.01 14.51
CA ALA A 46 2.31 -3.71 13.65
C ALA A 46 3.02 -4.72 12.74
N GLN A 47 2.67 -6.00 12.88
CA GLN A 47 3.23 -7.11 12.08
C GLN A 47 2.50 -7.31 10.74
N MET A 48 1.27 -6.80 10.62
CA MET A 48 0.46 -6.88 9.41
C MET A 48 -0.23 -5.55 9.16
N LEU A 49 -0.20 -5.09 7.90
CA LEU A 49 -0.89 -3.89 7.45
C LEU A 49 -1.89 -4.28 6.36
N GLN A 50 -3.12 -3.79 6.48
CA GLN A 50 -4.18 -3.97 5.50
C GLN A 50 -4.63 -2.60 4.98
N VAL A 51 -4.65 -2.45 3.66
CA VAL A 51 -5.15 -1.26 2.97
C VAL A 51 -6.48 -1.62 2.33
N PHE A 52 -7.51 -0.83 2.62
CA PHE A 52 -8.85 -1.02 2.08
C PHE A 52 -9.16 0.06 1.05
N ASP A 53 -9.42 -0.35 -0.19
CA ASP A 53 -10.10 0.49 -1.19
C ASP A 53 -11.55 0.01 -1.30
N SER A 54 -12.42 0.64 -0.51
CA SER A 54 -13.83 0.25 -0.43
C SER A 54 -14.66 0.73 -1.65
N TRP A 55 -14.11 1.61 -2.50
CA TRP A 55 -14.85 2.24 -3.60
C TRP A 55 -14.36 1.80 -4.98
N ALA A 56 -13.34 0.93 -5.03
CA ALA A 56 -12.83 0.35 -6.27
C ALA A 56 -13.91 -0.23 -7.19
N GLY A 57 -14.99 -0.79 -6.63
CA GLY A 57 -16.10 -1.37 -7.40
C GLY A 57 -17.00 -0.37 -8.13
N ILE A 58 -16.87 0.93 -7.87
CA ILE A 58 -17.65 1.99 -8.53
C ILE A 58 -16.88 2.58 -9.71
N LEU A 59 -15.57 2.39 -9.76
CA LEU A 59 -14.72 2.87 -10.84
C LEU A 59 -14.86 1.97 -12.07
N SER A 60 -14.86 2.58 -13.26
CA SER A 60 -14.64 1.81 -14.48
C SER A 60 -13.21 1.22 -14.45
N LYS A 61 -12.95 0.20 -15.27
CA LYS A 61 -11.63 -0.43 -15.32
C LYS A 61 -10.52 0.59 -15.60
N ASP A 62 -10.74 1.50 -16.54
CA ASP A 62 -9.75 2.50 -16.94
C ASP A 62 -9.56 3.58 -15.86
N ASP A 63 -10.65 3.98 -15.19
CA ASP A 63 -10.58 4.90 -14.05
C ASP A 63 -9.81 4.26 -12.88
N PHE A 64 -10.02 2.97 -12.60
CA PHE A 64 -9.28 2.24 -11.56
C PHE A 64 -7.79 2.15 -11.88
N ASP A 65 -7.45 1.79 -13.13
CA ASP A 65 -6.07 1.69 -13.61
C ASP A 65 -5.35 3.05 -13.54
N THR A 66 -6.08 4.17 -13.63
CA THR A 66 -5.53 5.54 -13.62
C THR A 66 -5.49 6.16 -12.22
N PHE A 67 -6.57 6.03 -11.45
CA PHE A 67 -6.78 6.82 -10.22
C PHE A 67 -6.69 6.03 -8.92
N SER A 68 -6.66 4.70 -8.94
CA SER A 68 -6.50 3.89 -7.71
C SER A 68 -5.23 3.03 -7.75
N LYS A 69 -5.08 2.20 -8.77
CA LYS A 69 -3.97 1.26 -8.93
C LYS A 69 -2.57 1.86 -8.72
N PRO A 70 -2.18 3.00 -9.34
CA PRO A 70 -0.82 3.52 -9.17
C PRO A 70 -0.55 3.95 -7.72
N TYR A 71 -1.55 4.46 -7.01
CA TYR A 71 -1.40 4.89 -5.62
C TYR A 71 -1.29 3.70 -4.67
N LEU A 72 -2.08 2.65 -4.88
CA LEU A 72 -1.97 1.40 -4.12
C LEU A 72 -0.58 0.75 -4.30
N LEU A 73 -0.09 0.70 -5.55
CA LEU A 73 1.25 0.21 -5.85
C LEU A 73 2.33 1.09 -5.20
N LYS A 74 2.16 2.41 -5.22
CA LYS A 74 3.08 3.34 -4.54
C LYS A 74 3.15 3.07 -3.05
N VAL A 75 2.02 2.90 -2.36
CA VAL A 75 1.98 2.53 -0.93
C VAL A 75 2.73 1.24 -0.69
N LYS A 76 2.41 0.18 -1.45
CA LYS A 76 3.06 -1.14 -1.32
C LYS A 76 4.58 -1.03 -1.51
N LEU A 77 5.02 -0.41 -2.60
CA LEU A 77 6.44 -0.30 -2.95
C LEU A 77 7.21 0.54 -1.92
N THR A 78 6.65 1.68 -1.50
CA THR A 78 7.29 2.53 -0.51
C THR A 78 7.45 1.80 0.83
N ILE A 79 6.41 1.16 1.33
CA ILE A 79 6.49 0.41 2.59
C ILE A 79 7.44 -0.78 2.45
N SER A 80 7.35 -1.56 1.38
CA SER A 80 8.23 -2.71 1.16
C SER A 80 9.70 -2.30 1.14
N CYS A 81 10.04 -1.21 0.45
CA CYS A 81 11.41 -0.69 0.41
C CYS A 81 11.89 -0.22 1.79
N LEU A 82 11.02 0.44 2.56
CA LEU A 82 11.36 0.89 3.92
C LEU A 82 11.60 -0.29 4.86
N LEU A 83 10.71 -1.30 4.83
CA LEU A 83 10.84 -2.49 5.68
C LEU A 83 12.10 -3.30 5.35
N THR A 84 12.50 -3.41 4.08
CA THR A 84 13.74 -4.10 3.71
C THR A 84 14.99 -3.41 4.28
N ASN A 85 14.95 -2.09 4.45
CA ASN A 85 16.08 -1.32 5.00
C ASN A 85 16.08 -1.29 6.53
N THR A 86 14.93 -1.40 7.20
CA THR A 86 14.83 -1.36 8.67
C THR A 86 14.96 -2.72 9.34
N ILE A 87 14.56 -3.80 8.67
CA ILE A 87 14.60 -5.16 9.23
C ILE A 87 15.99 -5.82 9.03
N ASN A 88 16.82 -5.30 8.11
CA ASN A 88 18.19 -5.80 7.89
C ASN A 88 19.25 -4.67 7.78
N PRO A 89 19.55 -3.92 8.86
CA PRO A 89 20.72 -3.04 8.88
C PRO A 89 22.05 -3.83 9.02
N SER A 90 22.02 -5.12 9.33
CA SER A 90 23.20 -5.97 9.47
C SER A 90 22.87 -7.46 9.27
N THR A 91 22.83 -7.92 8.02
CA THR A 91 23.12 -9.34 7.75
C THR A 91 24.61 -9.60 7.96
N SER A 92 25.03 -9.68 9.22
CA SER A 92 26.08 -10.61 9.64
C SER A 92 25.38 -11.92 10.00
N ILE A 93 24.80 -12.59 9.01
CA ILE A 93 24.66 -14.04 9.08
C ILE A 93 25.95 -14.54 8.44
N HIS A 94 26.99 -14.59 9.28
CA HIS A 94 28.16 -15.39 8.95
C HIS A 94 27.69 -16.83 8.67
N PRO A 95 28.33 -17.51 7.69
CA PRO A 95 28.00 -18.88 7.30
C PRO A 95 28.24 -19.84 8.48
N CYS A 96 27.42 -20.90 8.55
CA CYS A 96 27.39 -21.92 9.60
C CYS A 96 28.76 -22.29 10.20
N PRO A 97 28.81 -22.57 11.50
CA PRO A 97 29.05 -23.95 11.88
C PRO A 97 28.22 -24.36 13.11
N ASP A 98 27.40 -25.39 12.94
CA ASP A 98 27.17 -26.47 13.91
C ASP A 98 25.71 -26.96 13.90
N CYS A 99 25.60 -28.28 13.65
CA CYS A 99 24.48 -29.17 13.95
C CYS A 99 23.27 -29.04 12.99
N GLU A 100 22.92 -30.00 12.13
CA GLU A 100 22.87 -31.46 12.33
C GLU A 100 23.08 -32.22 11.00
N GLY A 101 23.86 -33.31 11.02
CA GLY A 101 24.06 -34.15 9.83
C GLY A 101 25.18 -35.19 9.97
N GLY A 102 25.19 -35.97 11.05
CA GLY A 102 26.00 -37.19 11.13
C GLY A 102 25.30 -38.35 10.42
N GLN A 103 25.59 -38.56 9.13
CA GLN A 103 25.20 -39.80 8.44
C GLN A 103 26.27 -40.21 7.42
N GLY A 104 26.95 -41.33 7.71
CA GLY A 104 27.46 -42.28 6.72
C GLY A 104 28.76 -41.93 6.00
N ARG A 105 29.89 -42.30 6.60
CA ARG A 105 31.07 -42.77 5.84
C ARG A 105 30.86 -44.26 5.54
N ASN A 106 30.73 -44.59 4.27
CA ASN A 106 31.02 -45.90 3.67
C ASN A 106 31.55 -45.65 2.26
#